data_AF-A0A6P8I740-F1
#
_entry.id   AF-A0A6P8I740-F1
#
_cell.length_a   1.000
_cell.length_b   1.000
_cell.length_c   1.000
_cell.angle_alpha   90.00
_cell.angle_beta   90.00
_cell.angle_gamma   90.00
#
_symmetry.space_group_name_H-M   'P 1'
#
loop_
_entity.id
_entity.type
_entity.pdbx_description
1 polymer ?
#
loop_
_entity_poly.entity_id
_entity_poly.type
_entity_poly.pdbx_seq_one_letter_code
_entity_poly.pdbx_strand_id
1 'polypeptide(L)'
;MGDVRDLFISRTMIHRTLLSWYIWFVCGLVYYGIMFSSPSIGGNMYLNFFIAALFEAVGMLIGIYLFNWFGRKKSIVGSLWVAGVAAIIAAVLSQYDDESDGYLAGKILTSMVVGKLFITIAFDGVFIYASELFPTVIRNTAMGSSSAAARVGSACAPYIVYSQRVHPLMPFGIMAINALISGILCMTLPETKDKAMPDTIKQVYMNSQHSGIDAGNTDDETTKLAPSYIMLESTA
;
A
#
# COMPACT_ATOMS: atom_id res chain seq x y z
N MET A 1 18.31 13.44 -16.86
CA MET A 1 17.08 12.63 -16.74
C MET A 1 17.19 11.85 -15.45
N GLY A 2 16.17 11.88 -14.58
CA GLY A 2 16.28 11.38 -13.20
C GLY A 2 16.71 9.92 -13.15
N ASP A 3 17.89 9.68 -12.59
CA ASP A 3 18.50 8.36 -12.54
C ASP A 3 18.01 7.62 -11.29
N VAL A 4 17.95 6.28 -11.31
CA VAL A 4 17.52 5.49 -10.13
C VAL A 4 18.38 5.76 -8.90
N ARG A 5 19.62 6.22 -9.13
CA ARG A 5 20.60 6.58 -8.09
C ARG A 5 20.18 7.83 -7.31
N ASP A 6 19.39 8.73 -7.89
CA ASP A 6 18.92 9.94 -7.21
C ASP A 6 17.91 9.62 -6.08
N LEU A 7 17.25 8.47 -6.12
CA LEU A 7 16.41 7.99 -5.01
C LEU A 7 17.24 7.58 -3.78
N PHE A 8 18.50 7.17 -3.99
CA PHE A 8 19.38 6.67 -2.94
C PHE A 8 20.34 7.73 -2.36
N ILE A 9 20.19 8.99 -2.78
CA ILE A 9 21.07 10.07 -2.32
C ILE A 9 20.84 10.46 -0.85
N SER A 10 19.65 10.24 -0.29
CA SER A 10 19.33 10.63 1.09
C SER A 10 18.62 9.56 1.89
N ARG A 11 19.04 9.42 3.15
CA ARG A 11 18.49 8.46 4.13
C ARG A 11 16.96 8.58 4.27
N THR A 12 16.42 9.80 4.18
CA THR A 12 14.98 10.06 4.25
C THR A 12 14.25 9.60 2.98
N MET A 13 14.85 9.78 1.79
CA MET A 13 14.26 9.34 0.52
C MET A 13 14.35 7.83 0.34
N ILE A 14 15.45 7.20 0.79
CA ILE A 14 15.59 5.74 0.82
C ILE A 14 14.50 5.12 1.71
N HIS A 15 14.32 5.65 2.92
CA HIS A 15 13.32 5.12 3.84
C HIS A 15 11.91 5.18 3.22
N ARG A 16 11.53 6.33 2.66
CA ARG A 16 10.24 6.50 1.94
C ARG A 16 10.09 5.57 0.74
N THR A 17 11.15 5.36 -0.02
CA THR A 17 11.14 4.47 -1.19
C THR A 17 10.99 3.01 -0.80
N LEU A 18 11.76 2.54 0.20
CA LEU A 18 11.66 1.16 0.71
C LEU A 18 10.28 0.87 1.29
N LEU A 19 9.71 1.83 2.04
CA LEU A 19 8.35 1.74 2.53
C LEU A 19 7.33 1.68 1.39
N SER A 20 7.48 2.51 0.36
CA SER A 20 6.63 2.45 -0.83
C SER A 20 6.73 1.07 -1.52
N TRP A 21 7.93 0.55 -1.74
CA TRP A 21 8.13 -0.78 -2.34
C TRP A 21 7.45 -1.88 -1.53
N TYR A 22 7.58 -1.85 -0.20
CA TYR A 22 6.95 -2.83 0.67
C TYR A 22 5.42 -2.76 0.60
N ILE A 23 4.83 -1.56 0.68
CA ILE A 23 3.38 -1.39 0.59
C ILE A 23 2.85 -1.87 -0.76
N TRP A 24 3.53 -1.51 -1.86
CA TRP A 24 3.16 -1.96 -3.21
C TRP A 24 3.28 -3.48 -3.37
N PHE A 25 4.34 -4.08 -2.84
CA PHE A 25 4.52 -5.52 -2.80
C PHE A 25 3.35 -6.21 -2.08
N VAL A 26 2.99 -5.73 -0.89
CA VAL A 26 1.88 -6.28 -0.10
C VAL A 26 0.54 -6.12 -0.82
N CYS A 27 0.26 -4.94 -1.39
CA CYS A 27 -0.98 -4.74 -2.14
C CYS A 27 -1.09 -5.69 -3.34
N GLY A 28 -0.01 -5.86 -4.12
CA GLY A 28 0.02 -6.82 -5.22
C GLY A 28 -0.18 -8.26 -4.73
N LEU A 29 0.49 -8.64 -3.65
CA LEU A 29 0.38 -9.97 -3.05
C LEU A 29 -1.05 -10.31 -2.63
N VAL A 30 -1.70 -9.41 -1.89
CA VAL A 30 -3.05 -9.61 -1.34
C VAL A 30 -4.11 -9.54 -2.44
N TYR A 31 -4.01 -8.59 -3.36
CA TYR A 31 -4.96 -8.44 -4.47
C TYR A 31 -5.00 -9.70 -5.33
N TYR A 32 -3.84 -10.16 -5.81
CA TYR A 32 -3.77 -11.36 -6.63
C TYR A 32 -3.99 -12.64 -5.81
N GLY A 33 -3.63 -12.65 -4.53
CA GLY A 33 -3.88 -13.79 -3.63
C GLY A 33 -5.37 -14.06 -3.44
N ILE A 34 -6.18 -13.01 -3.24
CA ILE A 34 -7.65 -13.13 -3.17
C ILE A 34 -8.24 -13.52 -4.53
N MET A 35 -7.69 -12.99 -5.63
CA MET A 35 -8.15 -13.34 -6.98
C MET A 35 -7.94 -14.82 -7.29
N PHE A 36 -6.80 -15.39 -6.91
CA PHE A 36 -6.48 -16.80 -7.13
C PHE A 36 -7.17 -17.75 -6.15
N SER A 37 -7.64 -17.29 -4.99
CA SER A 37 -8.43 -18.09 -4.05
C SER A 37 -9.95 -18.04 -4.33
N SER A 38 -10.42 -17.13 -5.18
CA SER A 38 -11.83 -17.04 -5.58
C SER A 38 -12.42 -18.31 -6.22
N PRO A 39 -11.70 -19.08 -7.08
CA PRO A 39 -12.21 -20.31 -7.65
C PRO A 39 -12.38 -21.46 -6.65
N SER A 40 -11.72 -21.42 -5.49
CA SER A 40 -11.79 -22.49 -4.48
C SER A 40 -13.03 -22.43 -3.59
N ILE A 41 -13.85 -21.37 -3.70
CA ILE A 41 -15.11 -21.23 -2.97
C ILE A 41 -16.19 -21.96 -3.78
N GLY A 42 -16.78 -23.01 -3.20
CA GLY A 42 -17.80 -23.82 -3.85
C GLY A 42 -18.98 -23.01 -4.43
N GLY A 43 -19.63 -23.56 -5.46
CA GLY A 43 -20.75 -22.91 -6.18
C GLY A 43 -20.42 -22.60 -7.65
N ASN A 44 -21.14 -21.64 -8.23
CA ASN A 44 -20.93 -21.22 -9.63
C ASN A 44 -19.81 -20.18 -9.72
N MET A 45 -18.64 -20.59 -10.23
CA MET A 45 -17.45 -19.73 -10.37
C MET A 45 -17.73 -18.43 -11.14
N TYR A 46 -18.59 -18.47 -12.17
CA TYR A 46 -18.87 -17.32 -13.02
C TYR A 46 -19.64 -16.24 -12.26
N LEU A 47 -20.58 -16.65 -11.41
CA LEU A 47 -21.38 -15.75 -10.60
C LEU A 47 -20.54 -15.11 -9.48
N ASN A 48 -19.65 -15.88 -8.85
CA ASN A 48 -18.71 -15.37 -7.86
C ASN A 48 -17.75 -14.34 -8.46
N PHE A 49 -17.19 -14.60 -9.65
CA PHE A 49 -16.35 -13.65 -10.37
C PHE A 49 -17.12 -12.39 -10.78
N PHE A 50 -18.35 -12.54 -11.26
CA PHE A 50 -19.20 -11.41 -11.65
C PHE A 50 -19.49 -10.48 -10.47
N ILE A 51 -19.90 -11.04 -9.32
CA ILE A 51 -20.13 -10.26 -8.09
C ILE A 51 -18.83 -9.59 -7.62
N ALA A 52 -17.71 -10.32 -7.61
CA ALA A 52 -16.42 -9.76 -7.21
C ALA A 52 -15.97 -8.61 -8.12
N ALA A 53 -16.20 -8.69 -9.43
CA ALA A 53 -15.89 -7.63 -10.38
C ALA A 53 -16.82 -6.42 -10.22
N LEU A 54 -18.12 -6.64 -9.96
CA LEU A 54 -19.08 -5.58 -9.70
C LEU A 54 -18.68 -4.77 -8.46
N PHE A 55 -18.37 -5.46 -7.35
CA PHE A 55 -17.94 -4.82 -6.12
C PHE A 55 -16.58 -4.13 -6.23
N GLU A 56 -15.68 -4.65 -7.07
CA GLU A 56 -14.42 -3.98 -7.38
C GLU A 56 -14.66 -2.62 -8.06
N ALA A 57 -15.55 -2.56 -9.06
CA ALA A 57 -15.91 -1.31 -9.73
C ALA A 57 -16.56 -0.29 -8.76
N VAL A 58 -17.46 -0.77 -7.89
CA VAL A 58 -18.06 0.06 -6.83
C VAL A 58 -16.99 0.53 -5.83
N GLY A 59 -16.04 -0.34 -5.51
CA GLY A 59 -14.89 -0.04 -4.65
C GLY A 59 -14.04 1.10 -5.15
N MET A 60 -13.72 1.14 -6.45
CA MET A 60 -12.97 2.24 -7.05
C MET A 60 -13.69 3.59 -6.90
N LEU A 61 -15.02 3.62 -7.14
CA LEU A 61 -15.82 4.85 -6.96
C LEU A 61 -15.84 5.32 -5.50
N ILE A 62 -16.03 4.39 -4.57
CA ILE A 62 -15.99 4.69 -3.12
C ILE A 62 -14.60 5.16 -2.72
N GLY A 63 -13.54 4.56 -3.25
CA GLY A 63 -12.16 4.93 -3.00
C GLY A 63 -11.89 6.39 -3.34
N ILE A 64 -12.29 6.83 -4.54
CA ILE A 64 -12.18 8.24 -4.97
C ILE A 64 -12.84 9.19 -3.97
N TYR A 65 -14.06 8.85 -3.52
CA TYR A 65 -14.79 9.67 -2.55
C TYR A 65 -14.10 9.69 -1.17
N LEU A 66 -13.64 8.52 -0.70
CA LEU A 66 -12.91 8.37 0.56
C LEU A 66 -11.62 9.18 0.59
N PHE A 67 -10.86 9.19 -0.51
CA PHE A 67 -9.62 9.96 -0.62
C PHE A 67 -9.84 11.46 -0.53
N ASN A 68 -10.91 11.96 -1.14
CA ASN A 68 -11.26 13.37 -1.10
C ASN A 68 -11.72 13.81 0.30
N TRP A 69 -12.47 12.98 1.02
CA TRP A 69 -13.07 13.38 2.29
C TRP A 69 -12.16 13.14 3.51
N PHE A 70 -11.64 11.92 3.69
CA PHE A 70 -10.94 11.51 4.92
C PHE A 70 -9.44 11.84 4.94
N GLY A 71 -8.88 12.27 3.80
CA GLY A 71 -7.45 12.46 3.63
C GLY A 71 -6.72 11.18 3.22
N ARG A 72 -5.64 11.33 2.45
CA ARG A 72 -4.98 10.23 1.72
C ARG A 72 -4.38 9.16 2.65
N LYS A 73 -3.62 9.54 3.68
CA LYS A 73 -3.00 8.59 4.62
C LYS A 73 -4.03 7.78 5.40
N LYS A 74 -5.01 8.45 6.01
CA LYS A 74 -6.03 7.81 6.86
C LYS A 74 -6.89 6.84 6.07
N SER A 75 -7.19 7.17 4.82
CA SER A 75 -7.93 6.28 3.91
C SER A 75 -7.11 5.04 3.52
N ILE A 76 -5.80 5.18 3.23
CA ILE A 76 -4.92 4.04 2.92
C ILE A 76 -4.74 3.13 4.14
N VAL A 77 -4.47 3.71 5.32
CA VAL A 77 -4.33 2.93 6.55
C VAL A 77 -5.66 2.24 6.88
N GLY A 78 -6.77 2.96 6.88
CA GLY A 78 -8.10 2.39 7.15
C GLY A 78 -8.44 1.24 6.20
N SER A 79 -8.21 1.40 4.90
CA SER A 79 -8.48 0.35 3.91
C SER A 79 -7.57 -0.87 4.08
N LEU A 80 -6.27 -0.70 4.37
CA LEU A 80 -5.36 -1.81 4.66
C LEU A 80 -5.76 -2.58 5.93
N TRP A 81 -6.17 -1.87 6.98
CA TRP A 81 -6.64 -2.50 8.22
C TRP A 81 -7.93 -3.28 8.00
N VAL A 82 -8.91 -2.70 7.30
CA VAL A 82 -10.18 -3.39 7.01
C VAL A 82 -9.94 -4.59 6.08
N ALA A 83 -9.06 -4.48 5.09
CA ALA A 83 -8.66 -5.60 4.24
C ALA A 83 -7.97 -6.72 5.04
N GLY A 84 -7.08 -6.36 5.97
CA GLY A 84 -6.42 -7.31 6.86
C GLY A 84 -7.41 -8.03 7.79
N VAL A 85 -8.33 -7.30 8.41
CA VAL A 85 -9.38 -7.87 9.26
C VAL A 85 -10.32 -8.76 8.44
N ALA A 86 -10.72 -8.33 7.24
CA ALA A 86 -11.53 -9.16 6.34
C ALA A 86 -10.81 -10.47 5.97
N ALA A 87 -9.49 -10.42 5.73
CA ALA A 87 -8.68 -11.61 5.48
C ALA A 87 -8.58 -12.52 6.72
N ILE A 88 -8.49 -11.97 7.94
CA ILE A 88 -8.55 -12.76 9.19
C ILE A 88 -9.91 -13.43 9.34
N ILE A 89 -11.00 -12.71 9.08
CA ILE A 89 -12.35 -13.27 9.13
C ILE A 89 -12.49 -14.40 8.11
N ALA A 90 -12.00 -14.20 6.88
CA ALA A 90 -11.97 -15.27 5.87
C ALA A 90 -11.16 -16.48 6.33
N ALA A 91 -10.05 -16.27 7.03
CA ALA A 91 -9.22 -17.33 7.59
C ALA A 91 -9.96 -18.10 8.72
N VAL A 92 -10.59 -17.41 9.66
CA VAL A 92 -11.35 -18.05 10.75
C VAL A 92 -12.56 -18.82 10.20
N LEU A 93 -13.25 -18.25 9.20
CA LEU A 93 -14.37 -18.92 8.56
C LEU A 93 -13.95 -20.18 7.79
N SER A 94 -12.75 -20.21 7.22
CA SER A 94 -12.24 -21.42 6.55
C SER A 94 -11.83 -22.55 7.50
N GLN A 95 -11.71 -22.29 8.82
CA GLN A 95 -11.52 -23.34 9.83
C GLN A 95 -12.83 -23.98 10.29
N TYR A 96 -13.94 -23.25 10.21
CA TYR A 96 -15.26 -23.70 10.67
C TYR A 96 -16.07 -24.39 9.56
N ASP A 97 -15.42 -24.72 8.44
CA ASP A 97 -16.04 -25.36 7.27
C ASP A 97 -16.33 -26.84 7.54
N ASP A 98 -17.27 -27.10 8.45
CA ASP A 98 -18.00 -28.37 8.52
C ASP A 98 -18.95 -28.40 7.32
N GLU A 99 -18.46 -29.02 6.25
CA GLU A 99 -18.94 -29.43 4.90
C GLU A 99 -20.45 -29.43 4.52
N SER A 100 -21.38 -28.83 5.29
CA SER A 100 -22.81 -29.12 5.21
C SER A 100 -23.77 -27.97 4.95
N ASP A 101 -23.32 -26.71 4.76
CA ASP A 101 -24.29 -25.63 4.46
C ASP A 101 -23.72 -24.54 3.53
N GLY A 102 -24.39 -24.30 2.40
CA GLY A 102 -24.05 -23.24 1.43
C GLY A 102 -24.03 -21.82 2.03
N TYR A 103 -24.55 -21.66 3.24
CA TYR A 103 -24.47 -20.44 4.05
C TYR A 103 -23.03 -20.07 4.44
N LEU A 104 -22.14 -21.05 4.63
CA LEU A 104 -20.74 -20.81 4.99
C LEU A 104 -19.93 -20.29 3.79
N ALA A 105 -20.14 -20.89 2.61
CA ALA A 105 -19.54 -20.43 1.36
C ALA A 105 -19.94 -18.98 1.02
N GLY A 106 -21.19 -18.60 1.31
CA GLY A 106 -21.66 -17.21 1.17
C GLY A 106 -20.95 -16.22 2.12
N LYS A 107 -20.66 -16.62 3.36
CA LYS A 107 -19.91 -15.78 4.32
C LYS A 107 -18.44 -15.63 3.92
N ILE A 108 -17.82 -16.70 3.42
CA ILE A 108 -16.45 -16.66 2.91
C ILE A 108 -16.41 -15.73 1.68
N LEU A 109 -17.33 -15.90 0.72
CA LEU A 109 -17.43 -15.05 -0.47
C LEU A 109 -17.61 -13.58 -0.10
N THR A 110 -18.52 -13.25 0.81
CA THR A 110 -18.74 -11.86 1.23
C THR A 110 -17.51 -11.28 1.93
N SER A 111 -16.83 -12.02 2.80
CA SER A 111 -15.58 -11.55 3.42
C SER A 111 -14.46 -11.33 2.39
N MET A 112 -14.35 -12.20 1.37
CA MET A 112 -13.37 -12.04 0.29
C MET A 112 -13.70 -10.86 -0.62
N VAL A 113 -14.98 -10.66 -0.96
CA VAL A 113 -15.42 -9.51 -1.78
C VAL A 113 -15.18 -8.20 -1.04
N VAL A 114 -15.46 -8.16 0.27
CA VAL A 114 -15.16 -7.01 1.12
C VAL A 114 -13.64 -6.77 1.17
N GLY A 115 -12.83 -7.80 1.43
CA GLY A 115 -11.37 -7.69 1.41
C GLY A 115 -10.83 -7.19 0.06
N LYS A 116 -11.39 -7.69 -1.06
CA LYS A 116 -11.04 -7.27 -2.42
C LYS A 116 -11.39 -5.80 -2.69
N LEU A 117 -12.53 -5.34 -2.20
CA LEU A 117 -12.95 -3.94 -2.32
C LEU A 117 -11.95 -3.03 -1.59
N PHE A 118 -11.62 -3.34 -0.34
CA PHE A 118 -10.71 -2.51 0.46
C PHE A 118 -9.27 -2.55 -0.03
N ILE A 119 -8.76 -3.69 -0.51
CA ILE A 119 -7.41 -3.74 -1.09
C ILE A 119 -7.31 -2.96 -2.41
N THR A 120 -8.38 -2.92 -3.21
CA THR A 120 -8.43 -2.12 -4.43
C THR A 120 -8.35 -0.62 -4.11
N ILE A 121 -9.13 -0.17 -3.12
CA ILE A 121 -9.04 1.19 -2.60
C ILE A 121 -7.61 1.48 -2.12
N ALA A 122 -7.03 0.60 -1.30
CA ALA A 122 -5.66 0.80 -0.80
C ALA A 122 -4.66 0.92 -1.95
N PHE A 123 -4.78 0.11 -3.01
CA PHE A 123 -3.90 0.16 -4.17
C PHE A 123 -4.00 1.49 -4.91
N ASP A 124 -5.21 1.95 -5.22
CA ASP A 124 -5.44 3.25 -5.86
C ASP A 124 -4.88 4.41 -5.01
N GLY A 125 -5.12 4.36 -3.70
CA GLY A 125 -4.61 5.34 -2.75
C GLY A 125 -3.08 5.38 -2.71
N VAL A 126 -2.43 4.22 -2.81
CA VAL A 126 -0.99 4.09 -2.81
C VAL A 126 -0.36 4.65 -4.10
N PHE A 127 -1.02 4.50 -5.26
CA PHE A 127 -0.62 5.17 -6.51
C PHE A 127 -0.67 6.69 -6.37
N ILE A 128 -1.79 7.17 -5.86
CA ILE A 128 -2.07 8.59 -5.62
C ILE A 128 -1.06 9.17 -4.62
N TYR A 129 -0.80 8.47 -3.52
CA TYR A 129 0.17 8.88 -2.49
C TYR A 129 1.61 8.86 -3.01
N ALA A 130 2.00 7.87 -3.81
CA ALA A 130 3.32 7.83 -4.44
C ALA A 130 3.53 9.06 -5.34
N SER A 131 2.51 9.47 -6.10
CA SER A 131 2.61 10.67 -6.93
C SER A 131 2.82 11.95 -6.10
N GLU A 132 2.22 12.09 -4.92
CA GLU A 132 2.44 13.26 -4.06
C GLU A 132 3.80 13.24 -3.34
N LEU A 133 4.28 12.05 -3.01
CA LEU A 133 5.49 11.89 -2.21
C LEU A 133 6.77 12.17 -3.01
N PHE A 134 6.75 11.85 -4.31
CA PHE A 134 7.91 11.99 -5.19
C PHE A 134 7.82 13.23 -6.09
N PRO A 135 8.90 14.04 -6.16
CA PRO A 135 8.95 15.21 -7.03
C PRO A 135 8.93 14.78 -8.50
N THR A 136 8.37 15.63 -9.37
CA THR A 136 8.09 15.35 -10.79
C THR A 136 9.28 14.75 -11.56
N VAL A 137 10.51 15.18 -11.24
CA VAL A 137 11.75 14.72 -11.88
C VAL A 137 12.11 13.25 -11.63
N ILE A 138 11.75 12.68 -10.47
CA ILE A 138 12.04 11.28 -10.11
C ILE A 138 10.78 10.44 -9.90
N ARG A 139 9.59 11.05 -10.00
CA ARG A 139 8.29 10.40 -9.78
C ARG A 139 8.09 9.19 -10.68
N ASN A 140 8.35 9.32 -11.97
CA ASN A 140 8.19 8.20 -12.92
C ASN A 140 9.11 7.03 -12.59
N THR A 141 10.37 7.31 -12.26
CA THR A 141 11.35 6.28 -11.87
C THR A 141 10.95 5.59 -10.56
N ALA A 142 10.53 6.37 -9.56
CA ALA A 142 10.06 5.86 -8.28
C ALA A 142 8.80 5.00 -8.44
N MET A 143 7.76 5.50 -9.11
CA MET A 143 6.53 4.75 -9.37
C MET A 143 6.77 3.50 -10.21
N GLY A 144 7.66 3.57 -11.21
CA GLY A 144 8.06 2.41 -12.01
C GLY A 144 8.71 1.32 -11.17
N SER A 145 9.64 1.69 -10.28
CA SER A 145 10.30 0.76 -9.36
C SER A 145 9.33 0.14 -8.34
N SER A 146 8.40 0.93 -7.78
CA SER A 146 7.35 0.43 -6.89
C SER A 146 6.37 -0.50 -7.61
N SER A 147 6.03 -0.20 -8.86
CA SER A 147 5.20 -1.07 -9.71
C SER A 147 5.89 -2.42 -9.97
N ALA A 148 7.19 -2.42 -10.23
CA ALA A 148 7.96 -3.66 -10.33
C ALA A 148 7.89 -4.48 -9.03
N ALA A 149 7.98 -3.84 -7.86
CA ALA A 149 7.81 -4.53 -6.57
C ALA A 149 6.40 -5.13 -6.42
N ALA A 150 5.34 -4.43 -6.83
CA ALA A 150 3.99 -4.99 -6.86
C ALA A 150 3.87 -6.20 -7.79
N ARG A 151 4.57 -6.19 -8.93
CA ARG A 151 4.61 -7.34 -9.85
C ARG A 151 5.32 -8.54 -9.23
N VAL A 152 6.40 -8.32 -8.47
CA VAL A 152 7.02 -9.40 -7.68
C VAL A 152 6.03 -9.95 -6.65
N GLY A 153 5.27 -9.09 -5.96
CA GLY A 153 4.18 -9.52 -5.07
C GLY A 153 3.14 -10.37 -5.78
N SER A 154 2.70 -9.95 -6.97
CA SER A 154 1.75 -10.73 -7.79
C SER A 154 2.29 -12.08 -8.25
N ALA A 155 3.60 -12.18 -8.53
CA ALA A 155 4.25 -13.43 -8.89
C ALA A 155 4.36 -14.39 -7.69
N CYS A 156 4.49 -13.86 -6.47
CA CYS A 156 4.50 -14.64 -5.24
C CYS A 156 3.09 -15.12 -4.82
N ALA A 157 2.03 -14.42 -5.22
CA ALA A 157 0.65 -14.73 -4.86
C ALA A 157 0.21 -16.19 -5.13
N PRO A 158 0.43 -16.79 -6.33
CA PRO A 158 0.04 -18.18 -6.57
C PRO A 158 0.79 -19.19 -5.70
N TYR A 159 2.04 -18.91 -5.31
CA TYR A 159 2.79 -19.76 -4.38
C TYR A 159 2.19 -19.75 -2.97
N ILE A 160 1.71 -18.59 -2.52
CA ILE A 160 1.01 -18.48 -1.23
C ILE A 160 -0.31 -19.25 -1.28
N VAL A 161 -1.09 -19.09 -2.35
CA VAL A 161 -2.35 -19.84 -2.54
C VAL A 161 -2.09 -21.33 -2.66
N TYR A 162 -0.97 -21.76 -3.27
CA TYR A 162 -0.59 -23.17 -3.31
C TYR A 162 -0.35 -23.76 -1.91
N SER A 163 0.12 -22.95 -0.96
CA SER A 163 0.28 -23.34 0.46
C SER A 163 -1.04 -23.73 1.14
N GLN A 164 -2.19 -23.38 0.55
CA GLN A 164 -3.52 -23.82 1.01
C GLN A 164 -3.64 -25.35 1.07
N ARG A 165 -2.85 -26.10 0.28
CA ARG A 165 -2.81 -27.58 0.32
C ARG A 165 -2.30 -28.15 1.63
N VAL A 166 -1.47 -27.41 2.36
CA VAL A 166 -0.96 -27.83 3.67
C VAL A 166 -1.98 -27.46 4.75
N HIS A 167 -2.46 -26.22 4.72
CA HIS A 167 -3.49 -25.76 5.65
C HIS A 167 -4.33 -24.64 5.02
N PRO A 168 -5.68 -24.71 5.05
CA PRO A 168 -6.54 -23.72 4.41
C PRO A 168 -6.39 -22.30 4.98
N LEU A 169 -5.93 -22.19 6.23
CA LEU A 169 -5.66 -20.92 6.92
C LEU A 169 -4.40 -20.19 6.43
N MET A 170 -3.36 -20.93 6.02
CA MET A 170 -2.03 -20.34 5.75
C MET A 170 -2.04 -19.19 4.74
N PRO A 171 -2.68 -19.28 3.57
CA PRO A 171 -2.67 -18.17 2.61
C PRO A 171 -3.30 -16.90 3.19
N PHE A 172 -4.46 -17.03 3.84
CA PHE A 172 -5.18 -15.89 4.41
C PHE A 172 -4.45 -15.27 5.59
N GLY A 173 -3.84 -16.08 6.45
CA GLY A 173 -3.01 -15.60 7.56
C GLY A 173 -1.79 -14.81 7.07
N ILE A 174 -1.07 -15.32 6.06
CA ILE A 174 0.09 -14.62 5.49
C ILE A 174 -0.35 -13.29 4.86
N MET A 175 -1.45 -13.27 4.10
CA MET A 175 -1.98 -12.04 3.51
C MET A 175 -2.41 -11.02 4.58
N ALA A 176 -3.11 -11.47 5.62
CA ALA A 176 -3.58 -10.62 6.71
C ALA A 176 -2.42 -9.99 7.50
N ILE A 177 -1.42 -10.78 7.89
CA ILE A 177 -0.26 -10.30 8.64
C ILE A 177 0.50 -9.27 7.82
N ASN A 178 0.76 -9.54 6.53
CA ASN A 178 1.43 -8.59 5.65
C ASN A 178 0.62 -7.29 5.48
N ALA A 179 -0.70 -7.38 5.33
CA ALA A 179 -1.58 -6.21 5.22
C ALA A 179 -1.56 -5.34 6.49
N LEU A 180 -1.60 -5.96 7.67
CA LEU A 180 -1.53 -5.26 8.96
C LEU A 180 -0.16 -4.60 9.17
N ILE A 181 0.94 -5.32 8.89
CA ILE A 181 2.29 -4.75 8.94
C ILE A 181 2.40 -3.56 7.99
N SER A 182 1.89 -3.68 6.76
CA SER A 182 1.85 -2.57 5.80
C SER A 182 1.04 -1.39 6.31
N GLY A 183 -0.09 -1.62 6.98
CA GLY A 183 -0.89 -0.57 7.63
C GLY A 183 -0.13 0.17 8.73
N ILE A 184 0.62 -0.56 9.57
CA ILE A 184 1.48 0.02 10.62
C ILE A 184 2.62 0.82 10.00
N LEU A 185 3.30 0.27 9.00
CA LEU A 185 4.37 0.95 8.27
C LEU A 185 3.88 2.24 7.59
N CYS A 186 2.65 2.21 7.07
CA CYS A 186 2.01 3.39 6.49
C CYS A 186 1.69 4.47 7.55
N MET A 187 1.61 4.13 8.84
CA MET A 187 1.52 5.14 9.91
C MET A 187 2.85 5.89 10.13
N THR A 188 3.99 5.23 9.89
CA THR A 188 5.33 5.86 9.94
C THR A 188 5.56 6.86 8.81
N LEU A 189 4.75 6.82 7.76
CA LEU A 189 4.81 7.77 6.65
C LEU A 189 4.24 9.15 7.03
N PRO A 190 4.92 10.26 6.66
CA PRO A 190 4.42 11.60 6.93
C PRO A 190 3.10 11.86 6.16
N GLU A 191 2.18 12.60 6.77
CA GLU A 191 0.93 13.00 6.09
C GLU A 191 1.24 13.93 4.91
N THR A 192 0.68 13.61 3.73
CA THR A 192 0.78 14.42 2.50
C THR A 192 -0.43 15.33 2.28
N LYS A 193 -1.50 15.20 3.09
CA LYS A 193 -2.69 16.06 2.97
C LYS A 193 -2.26 17.52 3.23
N ASP A 194 -2.63 18.41 2.31
CA ASP A 194 -2.39 19.86 2.36
C ASP A 194 -0.92 20.33 2.24
N LYS A 195 0.02 19.47 1.86
CA LYS A 195 1.39 19.91 1.51
C LYS A 195 1.50 20.12 0.00
N ALA A 196 1.97 21.30 -0.41
CA ALA A 196 2.27 21.59 -1.80
C ALA A 196 3.25 20.56 -2.37
N MET A 197 2.99 20.07 -3.58
CA MET A 197 3.86 19.10 -4.25
C MET A 197 5.27 19.70 -4.34
N PRO A 198 6.30 19.00 -3.84
CA PRO A 198 7.66 19.48 -3.97
C PRO A 198 8.04 19.47 -5.46
N ASP A 199 8.23 20.63 -6.06
CA ASP A 199 8.67 20.74 -7.46
C ASP A 199 10.15 20.39 -7.60
N THR A 200 10.90 20.36 -6.50
CA THR A 200 12.34 20.10 -6.49
C THR A 200 12.73 19.26 -5.28
N ILE A 201 13.73 18.38 -5.47
CA ILE A 201 14.34 17.54 -4.43
C ILE A 201 14.72 18.37 -3.18
N LYS A 202 15.20 19.62 -3.34
CA LYS A 202 15.49 20.59 -2.25
C LYS A 202 14.29 20.86 -1.31
N GLN A 203 13.06 20.88 -1.80
CA GLN A 203 11.86 21.10 -0.98
C GLN A 203 11.48 19.87 -0.13
N VAL A 204 11.81 18.66 -0.59
CA VAL A 204 11.67 17.43 0.21
C VAL A 204 12.56 17.48 1.45
N TYR A 205 13.78 18.00 1.31
CA TYR A 205 14.71 18.21 2.43
C TYR A 205 14.22 19.28 3.41
N MET A 206 13.79 20.45 2.92
CA MET A 206 13.26 21.54 3.75
C MET A 206 12.02 21.11 4.57
N ASN A 207 11.11 20.36 3.96
CA ASN A 207 9.92 19.82 4.64
C ASN A 207 10.26 18.72 5.67
N SER A 208 11.35 17.96 5.46
CA SER A 208 11.82 16.98 6.43
C SER A 208 12.52 17.62 7.63
N GLN A 209 13.18 18.78 7.45
CA GLN A 209 13.76 19.54 8.56
C GLN A 209 12.68 20.26 9.39
N HIS A 210 11.65 20.85 8.78
CA HIS A 210 10.56 21.48 9.56
C HIS A 210 9.79 20.47 10.42
N SER A 211 9.48 19.28 9.90
CA SER A 211 8.85 18.22 10.70
C SER A 211 9.77 17.62 11.78
N GLY A 212 11.09 17.86 11.72
CA GLY A 212 12.03 17.52 12.80
C GLY A 212 12.18 18.63 13.84
N ILE A 213 11.97 19.89 13.45
CA ILE A 213 12.05 21.06 14.33
C ILE A 213 10.81 21.14 15.25
N ASP A 214 9.62 20.74 14.77
CA ASP A 214 8.40 20.70 15.59
C ASP A 214 8.43 19.64 16.72
N ALA A 215 9.36 18.67 16.65
CA ALA A 215 9.51 17.61 17.65
C ALA A 215 10.71 17.82 18.61
N GLY A 216 11.47 18.91 18.43
CA GLY A 216 12.76 19.09 19.09
C GLY A 216 13.07 20.54 19.39
N ASN A 217 12.40 21.04 20.43
CA ASN A 217 12.83 22.12 21.33
C ASN A 217 13.22 23.49 20.73
N THR A 218 12.60 24.51 21.32
CA THR A 218 13.23 25.78 21.70
C THR A 218 14.77 25.76 21.67
N ASP A 219 15.29 26.78 21.00
CA ASP A 219 16.62 27.38 21.13
C ASP A 219 17.81 26.66 20.47
N ASP A 220 18.44 27.44 19.58
CA ASP A 220 19.87 27.47 19.27
C ASP A 220 20.39 26.43 18.25
N GLU A 221 20.28 26.74 16.94
CA GLU A 221 21.35 26.54 15.93
C GLU A 221 20.88 26.89 14.49
N THR A 222 20.36 28.10 14.29
CA THR A 222 19.96 28.62 12.96
C THR A 222 21.13 28.99 12.02
N THR A 223 22.40 28.67 12.29
CA THR A 223 23.51 29.38 11.61
C THR A 223 24.71 28.56 11.13
N LYS A 224 24.72 27.21 11.09
CA LYS A 224 26.01 26.49 10.83
C LYS A 224 26.15 25.50 9.67
N LEU A 225 25.14 25.21 8.84
CA LEU A 225 25.32 24.21 7.76
C LEU A 225 25.14 24.71 6.32
N ALA A 226 25.06 26.03 6.11
CA ALA A 226 24.85 26.61 4.79
C ALA A 226 26.06 26.71 3.81
N PRO A 227 27.35 26.64 4.18
CA PRO A 227 28.38 27.05 3.21
C PRO A 227 28.96 25.95 2.30
N SER A 228 28.78 24.65 2.58
CA SER A 228 29.61 23.64 1.91
C SER A 228 29.12 23.14 0.55
N TYR A 229 27.85 23.36 0.17
CA TYR A 229 27.30 22.90 -1.11
C TYR A 229 27.22 23.98 -2.19
N ILE A 230 27.46 25.25 -1.85
CA ILE A 230 27.41 26.38 -2.80
C ILE A 230 28.66 26.42 -3.71
N MET A 231 29.76 25.76 -3.32
CA MET A 231 31.02 25.81 -4.08
C MET A 231 31.11 24.83 -5.26
N LEU A 232 30.21 23.83 -5.36
CA LEU A 232 30.25 22.84 -6.45
C LEU A 232 29.44 23.25 -7.70
N GLU A 233 28.61 24.29 -7.61
CA GLU A 233 27.81 24.79 -8.76
C GLU A 233 28.40 26.07 -9.39
N SER A 234 29.51 26.61 -8.88
CA SER A 234 30.19 27.77 -9.50
C SER A 234 31.26 27.38 -10.54
N THR A 235 31.44 26.09 -10.84
CA THR A 235 32.47 25.60 -11.78
C THR A 235 31.94 24.60 -12.83
N ALA A 236 30.63 24.60 -13.09
CA ALA A 236 30.02 23.85 -14.20
C ALA A 236 29.29 24.78 -15.17
#